data_AF-A0A5R8ZBA6-F1
#
_entry.id   AF-A0A5R8ZBA6-F1
#
_cell.length_a   1.000
_cell.length_b   1.000
_cell.length_c   1.000
_cell.angle_alpha   90.00
_cell.angle_beta   90.00
_cell.angle_gamma   90.00
#
_symmetry.space_group_name_H-M   'P 1'
#
loop_
_entity.id
_entity.type
_entity.pdbx_description
1 polymer ?
#
loop_
_entity_poly.entity_id
_entity_poly.type
_entity_poly.pdbx_seq_one_letter_code
_entity_poly.pdbx_strand_id
1 'polypeptide(L)'
;MHVKKGDLVQVIAGKDKGAKGRIIAAYPDRERVVVEGVNMIKKHSKVTNQGPRGAKEGGVQTMEAPIHVSNVKKLKDDEKKPEKKAAAKGDAEATGEDS
;
A
#
# COMPACT_ATOMS: atom_id res chain seq x y z
N MET A 1 3.70 20.90 -3.43
CA MET A 1 3.52 19.46 -3.68
C MET A 1 3.96 19.14 -5.11
N HIS A 2 4.85 18.16 -5.32
CA HIS A 2 5.52 17.92 -6.62
C HIS A 2 4.92 16.77 -7.45
N VAL A 3 3.84 16.16 -6.97
CA VAL A 3 3.18 14.98 -7.57
C VAL A 3 1.67 15.16 -7.59
N LYS A 4 1.00 14.57 -8.58
CA LYS A 4 -0.46 14.64 -8.76
C LYS A 4 -1.08 13.24 -8.83
N LYS A 5 -2.40 13.16 -8.64
CA LYS A 5 -3.16 11.92 -8.88
C LYS A 5 -2.94 11.46 -10.32
N GLY A 6 -2.69 10.17 -10.51
CA GLY A 6 -2.40 9.55 -11.81
C GLY A 6 -0.91 9.51 -12.20
N ASP A 7 -0.03 10.22 -11.49
CA ASP A 7 1.41 10.13 -11.75
C ASP A 7 1.96 8.75 -11.35
N LEU A 8 2.92 8.24 -12.14
CA LEU A 8 3.73 7.08 -11.78
C LEU A 8 4.86 7.53 -10.85
N VAL A 9 4.96 6.89 -9.69
CA VAL A 9 5.99 7.21 -8.70
C VAL A 9 6.71 5.97 -8.20
N GLN A 10 7.93 6.18 -7.70
CA GLN A 10 8.69 5.17 -6.98
C GLN A 10 8.95 5.63 -5.55
N VAL A 11 8.84 4.72 -4.59
CA VAL A 11 9.17 4.96 -3.20
C VAL A 11 10.68 4.97 -3.01
N ILE A 12 11.22 6.06 -2.46
CA ILE A 12 12.67 6.26 -2.25
C ILE A 12 13.11 5.75 -0.87
N ALA A 13 12.21 5.83 0.12
CA ALA A 13 12.50 5.55 1.52
C ALA A 13 11.29 4.96 2.24
N GLY A 14 11.54 4.19 3.31
CA GLY A 14 10.52 3.51 4.11
C GLY A 14 10.48 2.00 3.86
N LYS A 15 9.45 1.35 4.43
CA LYS A 15 9.24 -0.10 4.39
C LYS A 15 9.16 -0.65 2.96
N ASP A 16 8.53 0.13 2.07
CA ASP A 16 8.28 -0.26 0.68
C ASP A 16 9.27 0.39 -0.31
N LYS A 17 10.49 0.71 0.14
CA LYS A 17 11.53 1.30 -0.72
C LYS A 17 11.72 0.49 -2.00
N GLY A 18 11.73 1.19 -3.14
CA GLY A 18 11.86 0.60 -4.47
C GLY A 18 10.54 0.18 -5.12
N ALA A 19 9.43 0.13 -4.37
CA ALA A 19 8.11 -0.12 -4.94
C ALA A 19 7.70 1.00 -5.91
N LYS A 20 7.10 0.62 -7.03
CA LYS A 20 6.55 1.54 -8.04
C LYS A 20 5.04 1.39 -8.04
N GLY A 21 4.33 2.51 -8.20
CA GLY A 21 2.87 2.51 -8.25
C GLY A 21 2.33 3.84 -8.76
N ARG A 22 1.03 3.86 -9.05
CA ARG A 22 0.31 5.09 -9.41
C ARG A 22 -0.28 5.74 -8.18
N ILE A 23 -0.34 7.06 -8.18
CA ILE A 23 -1.01 7.82 -7.12
C ILE A 23 -2.53 7.73 -7.32
N ILE A 24 -3.23 7.11 -6.37
CA ILE A 24 -4.70 7.01 -6.37
C ILE A 24 -5.37 8.22 -5.69
N ALA A 25 -4.71 8.79 -4.69
CA ALA A 25 -5.19 9.96 -3.96
C ALA A 25 -4.02 10.85 -3.54
N ALA A 26 -4.22 12.16 -3.61
CA ALA A 26 -3.26 13.15 -3.18
C ALA A 26 -3.94 14.10 -2.18
N TYR A 27 -3.30 14.30 -1.03
CA TYR A 27 -3.75 15.18 0.05
C TYR A 27 -2.74 16.32 0.17
N PRO A 28 -2.88 17.41 -0.62
CA PRO A 28 -1.93 18.52 -0.62
C PRO A 28 -1.83 19.20 0.75
N ASP A 29 -2.96 19.37 1.45
CA ASP A 29 -3.01 20.02 2.77
C ASP A 29 -2.21 19.28 3.85
N ARG A 30 -2.00 17.97 3.65
CA ARG A 30 -1.30 17.09 4.59
C ARG A 30 0.03 16.61 4.05
N GLU A 31 0.45 17.08 2.88
CA GLU A 31 1.66 16.65 2.18
C GLU A 31 1.78 15.13 2.03
N ARG A 32 0.64 14.47 1.79
CA ARG A 32 0.55 13.01 1.73
C ARG A 32 -0.05 12.52 0.42
N VAL A 33 0.37 11.34 -0.01
CA VAL A 33 -0.14 10.66 -1.20
C VAL A 33 -0.42 9.20 -0.89
N VAL A 34 -1.46 8.64 -1.50
CA VAL A 34 -1.74 7.21 -1.46
C VAL A 34 -1.30 6.62 -2.79
N VAL A 35 -0.42 5.64 -2.73
CA VAL A 35 0.15 4.96 -3.89
C VAL A 35 -0.33 3.52 -3.88
N GLU A 36 -0.75 3.04 -5.04
CA GLU A 36 -1.25 1.68 -5.21
C GLU A 36 -0.21 0.64 -4.78
N GLY A 37 -0.64 -0.33 -3.96
CA GLY A 37 0.21 -1.44 -3.48
C GLY A 37 1.36 -1.04 -2.55
N VAL A 38 1.35 0.19 -2.02
CA VAL A 38 2.36 0.72 -1.11
C VAL A 38 1.75 0.99 0.26
N ASN A 39 2.50 0.73 1.32
CA ASN A 39 2.09 0.99 2.70
C ASN A 39 0.76 0.32 3.06
N MET A 40 0.64 -0.97 2.72
CA MET A 40 -0.55 -1.76 3.03
C MET A 40 -0.65 -2.00 4.54
N ILE A 41 -1.77 -1.58 5.11
CA ILE A 41 -2.09 -1.73 6.52
C ILE A 41 -3.29 -2.66 6.69
N LYS A 42 -3.23 -3.52 7.71
CA LYS A 42 -4.36 -4.34 8.14
C LYS A 42 -5.22 -3.52 9.08
N LYS A 43 -6.38 -3.09 8.62
CA LYS A 43 -7.36 -2.38 9.44
C LYS A 43 -8.39 -3.38 9.97
N HIS A 44 -8.41 -3.53 11.29
CA HIS A 44 -9.47 -4.27 11.97
C HIS A 44 -10.68 -3.36 12.08
N SER A 45 -11.71 -3.65 11.30
CA SER A 45 -12.98 -2.96 11.41
C SER A 45 -13.89 -3.75 12.35
N LYS A 46 -14.40 -3.09 13.39
CA LYS A 46 -15.45 -3.68 14.22
C LYS A 46 -16.67 -3.88 13.34
N VAL A 47 -17.33 -5.04 13.45
CA VAL A 47 -18.60 -5.33 12.76
C VAL A 47 -19.56 -4.19 13.10
N THR A 48 -19.77 -3.29 12.14
CA THR A 48 -20.73 -2.19 12.28
C THR A 48 -21.97 -2.68 11.54
N ASN A 49 -23.02 -2.99 12.29
CA ASN A 49 -24.18 -3.73 11.80
C ASN A 49 -24.96 -2.96 10.72
N GLN A 50 -25.59 -3.76 9.84
CA GLN A 50 -26.75 -3.49 8.99
C GLN A 50 -26.54 -2.67 7.70
N GLY A 51 -25.95 -3.33 6.69
CA GLY A 51 -26.51 -3.18 5.34
C GLY A 51 -27.95 -3.72 5.30
N PRO A 52 -28.81 -3.29 4.35
CA PRO A 52 -30.25 -3.57 4.33
C PRO A 52 -30.64 -5.07 4.28
N ARG A 53 -29.67 -5.99 4.13
CA ARG A 53 -29.87 -7.45 4.08
C ARG A 53 -29.13 -8.24 5.17
N GLY A 54 -28.64 -7.60 6.23
CA GLY A 54 -28.04 -8.32 7.37
C GLY A 54 -26.65 -8.95 7.11
N ALA A 55 -25.98 -8.57 6.02
CA ALA A 55 -24.59 -8.96 5.80
C ALA A 55 -23.69 -8.27 6.84
N LYS A 56 -23.05 -9.08 7.70
CA LYS A 56 -22.03 -8.63 8.65
C LYS A 56 -20.71 -8.44 7.90
N GLU A 57 -20.48 -7.26 7.35
CA GLU A 57 -19.16 -6.92 6.81
C GLU A 57 -18.28 -6.40 7.97
N GLY A 58 -17.75 -7.32 8.77
CA GLY A 58 -16.66 -7.04 9.69
C GLY A 58 -15.53 -8.03 9.47
N GLY A 59 -14.29 -7.55 9.59
CA GLY A 59 -13.12 -8.36 9.31
C GLY A 59 -11.84 -7.55 9.18
N VAL A 60 -10.75 -8.27 8.90
CA VAL A 60 -9.44 -7.70 8.61
C VAL A 60 -9.43 -7.23 7.16
N GLN A 61 -9.52 -5.92 6.95
CA GLN A 61 -9.42 -5.34 5.62
C GLN A 61 -7.99 -4.84 5.41
N THR A 62 -7.39 -5.21 4.29
CA THR A 62 -6.09 -4.66 3.92
C THR A 62 -6.33 -3.41 3.07
N MET A 63 -5.84 -2.27 3.52
CA MET A 63 -6.02 -0.98 2.86
C MET A 63 -4.67 -0.30 2.65
N GLU A 64 -4.58 0.51 1.61
CA GLU A 64 -3.40 1.33 1.33
C GLU A 64 -3.42 2.57 2.21
N ALA A 65 -2.30 2.86 2.86
CA ALA A 65 -2.16 4.03 3.72
C ALA A 65 -1.33 5.14 3.03
N PRO A 66 -1.66 6.41 3.29
CA PRO A 66 -0.92 7.53 2.73
C PRO A 66 0.52 7.56 3.22
N ILE A 67 1.44 7.91 2.32
CA ILE A 67 2.85 8.15 2.55
C ILE A 67 3.21 9.62 2.31
N HIS A 68 4.30 10.09 2.93
CA HIS A 68 4.76 11.47 2.78
C HIS A 68 5.30 11.71 1.36
N VAL A 69 5.03 12.89 0.81
CA VAL A 69 5.50 13.27 -0.54
C VAL A 69 7.02 13.25 -0.70
N SER A 70 7.75 13.47 0.40
CA SER A 70 9.23 13.42 0.40
C SER A 70 9.79 12.01 0.19
N ASN A 71 8.98 10.97 0.42
CA ASN A 71 9.39 9.57 0.26
C ASN A 71 9.08 9.01 -1.12
N VAL A 72 8.54 9.83 -2.03
CA VAL A 72 8.22 9.43 -3.40
C VAL A 72 8.97 10.25 -4.43
N LYS A 73 9.38 9.60 -5.52
CA LYS A 73 9.96 10.23 -6.70
C LYS A 73 9.03 10.03 -7.88
N LYS A 74 8.71 11.11 -8.60
CA LYS A 74 8.03 11.02 -9.89
C LYS A 74 8.94 10.33 -10.91
N LEU A 75 8.44 9.26 -11.52
CA LEU A 75 9.09 8.62 -12.66
C LEU A 75 8.61 9.32 -13.92
N LYS A 76 9.54 9.65 -14.82
CA LYS A 76 9.22 9.99 -16.22
C LYS A 76 9.23 8.69 -17.00
N ASP A 77 8.30 8.53 -17.94
CA ASP A 77 8.06 7.32 -18.72
C ASP A 77 9.28 6.79 -19.52
N ASP A 78 10.40 7.51 -19.55
CA ASP A 78 11.63 7.14 -20.26
C ASP A 78 12.57 6.17 -19.52
N GLU A 79 12.48 5.97 -18.21
CA GLU A 79 13.43 5.10 -17.51
C GLU A 79 12.90 3.69 -17.31
N LYS A 80 12.97 2.94 -18.42
CA LYS A 80 12.95 1.47 -18.46
C LYS A 80 14.18 0.91 -17.75
N LYS A 81 14.21 0.99 -16.41
CA LYS A 81 15.20 0.28 -15.58
C LYS A 81 14.52 -0.72 -14.65
N PRO A 82 14.65 -2.04 -14.91
CA PRO A 82 14.10 -3.09 -14.07
C PRO A 82 15.12 -3.42 -12.99
N GLU A 83 15.05 -2.77 -11.84
CA GLU A 83 15.90 -3.13 -10.71
C GLU A 83 15.10 -3.89 -9.65
N LYS A 84 15.15 -5.21 -9.84
CA LYS A 84 15.26 -6.29 -8.83
C LYS A 84 14.44 -6.11 -7.55
N LYS A 85 13.30 -6.81 -7.45
CA LYS A 85 12.85 -7.33 -6.15
C LYS A 85 13.47 -8.72 -5.94
N ALA A 86 14.65 -8.72 -5.30
CA ALA A 86 15.20 -9.89 -4.65
C ALA A 86 14.38 -10.19 -3.38
N ALA A 87 13.95 -11.44 -3.29
CA ALA A 87 13.79 -12.32 -2.12
C ALA A 87 13.29 -11.80 -0.74
N ALA A 88 12.34 -12.58 -0.22
CA ALA A 88 12.20 -13.05 1.16
C ALA A 88 11.59 -12.09 2.21
N LYS A 89 10.37 -12.39 2.65
CA LYS A 89 10.11 -13.23 3.85
C LYS A 89 8.62 -13.22 4.18
N GLY A 90 8.10 -14.41 4.45
CA GLY A 90 6.77 -14.65 4.99
C GLY A 90 6.78 -16.03 5.63
N ASP A 91 7.45 -16.11 6.78
CA ASP A 91 7.35 -17.21 7.74
C ASP A 91 5.88 -17.51 8.13
N ALA A 92 5.57 -18.80 8.27
CA ALA A 92 4.43 -19.47 8.93
C ALA A 92 3.92 -20.59 8.00
N GLU A 93 3.93 -21.87 8.36
CA GLU A 93 3.36 -22.42 9.58
C GLU A 93 4.03 -23.77 9.90
N ALA A 94 4.57 -23.91 11.10
CA ALA A 94 4.87 -25.20 11.69
C ALA A 94 3.64 -25.62 12.49
N THR A 95 2.83 -26.52 11.94
CA THR A 95 1.87 -27.31 12.71
C THR A 95 2.40 -28.74 12.74
N GLY A 96 2.91 -29.14 13.91
CA GLY A 96 2.98 -30.54 14.25
C GLY A 96 1.59 -31.02 14.62
N GLU A 97 1.18 -32.15 14.07
CA GLU A 97 0.15 -33.03 14.63
C GLU A 97 0.64 -34.47 14.44
N ASP A 98 1.05 -35.04 15.57
CA ASP A 98 0.79 -36.40 16.05
C ASP A 98 0.56 -37.53 15.02
N SER A 99 1.50 -38.47 14.96
CA SER A 99 1.24 -39.93 14.85
C SER A 99 2.48 -40.71 15.27
#